data_AF-A0A6B2LIG5-F1
#
_entry.id   AF-A0A6B2LIG5-F1
#
_cell.length_a   1.000
_cell.length_b   1.000
_cell.length_c   1.000
_cell.angle_alpha   90.00
_cell.angle_beta   90.00
_cell.angle_gamma   90.00
#
_symmetry.space_group_name_H-M   'P 1'
#
loop_
_entity.id
_entity.type
_entity.pdbx_description
1 polymer ?
#
loop_
_entity_poly.entity_id
_entity_poly.type
_entity_poly.pdbx_seq_one_letter_code
_entity_poly.pdbx_strand_id
1 'polypeptide(L)'
;MKTISKTEYESLSELAPKYRLHLKNHPESLLMRIYGGYKVKLYHTAIYIIIMENLFGHWKPYSTYDLKGSWVDRSTGVDAKIKKDCDLREPIHIGPNVSHLWDQIRLDTQLLCDSNIVDYSLLIGLCHISEDEDIPVRLRYQVGRDNSILYIFGIIDMLQSYNLFKKSEHCWKSTVLCKDKDGISIVHPNKYMARFCNHMNKILQ
;
A
#
# COMPACT_ATOMS: atom_id res chain seq x y z
N MET A 1 -5.53 -13.62 -6.39
CA MET A 1 -4.76 -13.77 -7.65
C MET A 1 -4.89 -12.47 -8.43
N LYS A 2 -3.79 -11.93 -8.95
CA LYS A 2 -3.79 -10.70 -9.77
C LYS A 2 -2.93 -10.94 -11.01
N THR A 3 -3.43 -10.55 -12.18
CA THR A 3 -2.63 -10.48 -13.41
C THR A 3 -1.79 -9.22 -13.34
N ILE A 4 -0.51 -9.34 -13.66
CA ILE A 4 0.45 -8.23 -13.63
C ILE A 4 1.15 -8.09 -14.97
N SER A 5 1.78 -6.93 -15.18
CA SER A 5 2.64 -6.67 -16.32
C SER A 5 3.95 -7.48 -16.23
N LYS A 6 4.60 -7.66 -17.38
CA LYS A 6 5.96 -8.24 -17.44
C LYS A 6 6.95 -7.44 -16.58
N THR A 7 6.83 -6.12 -16.60
CA THR A 7 7.67 -5.20 -15.81
C THR A 7 7.48 -5.37 -14.32
N GLU A 8 6.26 -5.51 -13.83
CA GLU A 8 5.99 -5.78 -12.41
C GLU A 8 6.52 -7.16 -11.99
N TYR A 9 6.52 -8.13 -12.91
CA TYR A 9 7.06 -9.46 -12.66
C TYR A 9 8.60 -9.43 -12.54
N GLU A 10 9.27 -8.61 -13.36
CA GLU A 10 10.70 -8.35 -13.26
C GLU A 10 11.02 -7.61 -11.95
N SER A 11 10.25 -6.57 -11.59
CA SER A 11 10.36 -5.88 -10.29
C SER A 11 10.20 -6.83 -9.10
N LEU A 12 9.25 -7.77 -9.16
CA LEU A 12 9.06 -8.80 -8.12
C LEU A 12 10.31 -9.67 -7.98
N SER A 13 10.92 -10.05 -9.09
CA SER A 13 12.12 -10.88 -9.10
C SER A 13 13.32 -10.16 -8.46
N GLU A 14 13.45 -8.86 -8.70
CA GLU A 14 14.48 -8.00 -8.08
C GLU A 14 14.22 -7.77 -6.58
N LEU A 15 12.97 -7.56 -6.19
CA LEU A 15 12.56 -7.31 -4.80
C LEU A 15 12.62 -8.57 -3.92
N ALA A 16 12.34 -9.75 -4.49
CA ALA A 16 12.10 -10.99 -3.74
C ALA A 16 13.18 -11.35 -2.69
N PRO A 17 14.50 -11.24 -2.95
CA PRO A 17 15.52 -11.58 -1.96
C PRO A 17 15.47 -10.65 -0.73
N LYS A 18 15.34 -9.33 -0.96
CA LYS A 18 15.26 -8.32 0.11
C LYS A 18 13.95 -8.46 0.88
N TYR A 19 12.85 -8.66 0.15
CA TYR A 19 11.52 -8.88 0.72
C TYR A 19 11.48 -10.09 1.66
N ARG A 20 12.02 -11.23 1.23
CA ARG A 20 12.08 -12.44 2.07
C ARG A 20 12.88 -12.20 3.35
N LEU A 21 14.01 -11.51 3.25
CA LEU A 21 14.85 -11.18 4.42
C LEU A 21 14.11 -10.24 5.38
N HIS A 22 13.46 -9.20 4.84
CA HIS A 22 12.65 -8.26 5.60
C HIS A 22 11.54 -8.98 6.38
N LEU A 23 10.76 -9.84 5.72
CA LEU A 23 9.68 -10.58 6.37
C LEU A 23 10.18 -11.56 7.45
N LYS A 24 11.39 -12.10 7.29
CA LYS A 24 12.01 -12.95 8.31
C LYS A 24 12.40 -12.16 9.55
N ASN A 25 12.93 -10.95 9.36
CA ASN A 25 13.38 -10.10 10.45
C ASN A 25 12.23 -9.32 11.11
N HIS A 26 11.17 -9.04 10.36
CA HIS A 26 10.00 -8.27 10.76
C HIS A 26 8.72 -9.06 10.47
N PRO A 27 8.36 -10.03 11.33
CA PRO A 27 7.18 -10.88 11.12
C PRO A 27 5.87 -10.08 11.07
N GLU A 28 5.80 -8.95 11.78
CA GLU A 28 4.65 -8.05 11.86
C GLU A 28 4.52 -7.08 10.65
N SER A 29 5.37 -7.22 9.63
CA SER A 29 5.30 -6.43 8.39
C SER A 29 3.88 -6.35 7.81
N LEU A 30 3.51 -5.12 7.43
CA LEU A 30 2.25 -4.75 6.79
C LEU A 30 2.29 -4.94 5.28
N LEU A 31 3.47 -5.17 4.68
CA LEU A 31 3.58 -5.56 3.28
C LEU A 31 2.66 -6.75 2.96
N MET A 32 1.91 -6.63 1.87
CA MET A 32 1.07 -7.72 1.35
C MET A 32 1.89 -9.00 1.13
N ARG A 33 1.40 -10.15 1.60
CA ARG A 33 2.15 -11.41 1.43
C ARG A 33 2.03 -11.90 -0.01
N ILE A 34 3.17 -12.08 -0.68
CA ILE A 34 3.24 -12.69 -2.00
C ILE A 34 3.64 -14.16 -1.82
N TYR A 35 2.80 -15.06 -2.30
CA TYR A 35 3.01 -16.51 -2.24
C TYR A 35 3.74 -17.05 -3.47
N GLY A 36 3.60 -16.39 -4.63
CA GLY A 36 4.33 -16.77 -5.83
C GLY A 36 4.01 -15.89 -7.02
N GLY A 37 5.00 -15.77 -7.92
CA GLY A 37 4.84 -15.16 -9.24
C GLY A 37 4.99 -16.23 -10.32
N TYR A 38 4.03 -16.31 -11.24
CA TYR A 38 3.96 -17.31 -12.29
C TYR A 38 3.92 -16.65 -13.66
N LYS A 39 4.64 -17.24 -14.61
CA LYS A 39 4.56 -16.91 -16.03
C LYS A 39 3.90 -18.08 -16.75
N VAL A 40 2.68 -17.86 -17.24
CA VAL A 40 1.91 -18.86 -17.99
C VAL A 40 2.01 -18.53 -19.47
N LYS A 41 2.49 -19.47 -20.28
CA LYS A 41 2.58 -19.30 -21.74
C LYS A 41 1.45 -20.08 -22.40
N LEU A 42 0.53 -19.37 -23.05
CA LEU A 42 -0.59 -19.92 -23.81
C LEU A 42 -0.37 -19.59 -25.29
N TYR A 43 -0.13 -20.61 -26.12
CA TYR A 43 0.23 -20.44 -27.53
C TYR A 43 1.41 -19.46 -27.71
N HIS A 44 1.12 -18.28 -28.29
CA HIS A 44 2.09 -17.21 -28.56
C HIS A 44 2.09 -16.09 -27.51
N THR A 45 1.21 -16.15 -26.50
CA THR A 45 1.03 -15.09 -25.50
C THR A 45 1.52 -15.55 -24.12
N ALA A 46 2.27 -14.70 -23.44
CA ALA A 46 2.67 -14.91 -22.04
C ALA A 46 1.84 -14.03 -21.11
N ILE A 47 1.27 -14.63 -20.07
CA ILE A 47 0.53 -13.97 -19.00
C ILE A 47 1.35 -14.10 -17.71
N TYR A 48 1.47 -13.00 -16.97
CA TYR A 48 2.16 -12.96 -15.68
C TYR A 48 1.15 -12.81 -14.57
N ILE A 49 1.26 -13.63 -13.54
CA ILE A 49 0.26 -13.76 -12.48
C ILE A 49 0.99 -13.76 -11.14
N ILE A 50 0.44 -13.05 -10.17
CA ILE A 50 0.86 -13.16 -8.77
C ILE A 50 -0.25 -13.78 -7.92
N ILE A 51 0.17 -14.67 -7.04
CA ILE A 51 -0.63 -15.21 -5.96
C ILE A 51 -0.19 -14.47 -4.70
N MET A 52 -1.15 -13.82 -4.05
CA MET A 52 -0.93 -12.96 -2.90
C MET A 52 -2.06 -13.13 -1.91
N GLU A 53 -1.79 -12.77 -0.66
CA GLU A 53 -2.75 -12.77 0.42
C GLU A 53 -3.95 -11.87 0.10
N ASN A 54 -5.14 -12.34 0.48
CA ASN A 54 -6.29 -11.47 0.58
C ASN A 54 -6.19 -10.71 1.91
N LEU A 55 -5.86 -9.42 1.86
CA LEU A 55 -5.63 -8.60 3.06
C LEU A 55 -6.77 -8.69 4.06
N PHE A 56 -8.02 -8.67 3.58
CA PHE A 56 -9.20 -8.73 4.43
C PHE A 56 -9.58 -10.15 4.81
N GLY A 57 -9.05 -11.19 4.16
CA GLY A 57 -9.39 -12.58 4.48
C GLY A 57 -10.90 -12.84 4.43
N HIS A 58 -11.49 -13.19 5.57
CA HIS A 58 -12.93 -13.36 5.73
C HIS A 58 -13.67 -12.08 6.13
N TRP A 59 -12.93 -11.06 6.60
CA TRP A 59 -13.47 -9.79 7.02
C TRP A 59 -14.09 -9.04 5.84
N LYS A 60 -15.25 -8.43 6.07
CA LYS A 60 -15.99 -7.67 5.06
C LYS A 60 -16.03 -6.20 5.49
N PRO A 61 -15.03 -5.40 5.10
CA PRO A 61 -15.01 -4.01 5.48
C PRO A 61 -16.20 -3.26 4.86
N TYR A 62 -16.93 -2.51 5.70
CA TYR A 62 -17.99 -1.61 5.24
C TYR A 62 -17.41 -0.37 4.57
N SER A 63 -16.16 -0.02 4.90
CA SER A 63 -15.42 1.04 4.24
C SER A 63 -13.97 0.64 4.04
N THR A 64 -13.43 0.93 2.86
CA THR A 64 -12.03 0.67 2.50
C THR A 64 -11.39 1.96 2.01
N TYR A 65 -10.20 2.27 2.51
CA TYR A 65 -9.45 3.47 2.16
C TYR A 65 -8.12 3.09 1.51
N ASP A 66 -7.84 3.67 0.34
CA ASP A 66 -6.55 3.58 -0.35
C ASP A 66 -5.82 4.91 -0.18
N LEU A 67 -4.83 4.93 0.72
CA LEU A 67 -4.09 6.13 1.07
C LEU A 67 -2.67 6.07 0.51
N LYS A 68 -2.26 7.10 -0.24
CA LYS A 68 -0.89 7.23 -0.76
C LYS A 68 -0.21 8.53 -0.31
N GLY A 69 -0.97 9.52 0.18
CA GLY A 69 -0.47 10.83 0.59
C GLY A 69 -0.14 11.81 -0.54
N SER A 70 -0.72 11.64 -1.75
CA SER A 70 -0.68 12.67 -2.80
C SER A 70 -2.07 13.29 -3.00
N TRP A 71 -2.14 14.56 -3.43
CA TRP A 71 -3.38 15.36 -3.41
C TRP A 71 -4.17 15.38 -4.75
N VAL A 72 -3.59 14.85 -5.82
CA VAL A 72 -4.19 14.87 -7.18
C VAL A 72 -5.06 13.62 -7.40
N ASP A 73 -6.29 13.82 -7.90
CA ASP A 73 -7.29 12.77 -8.21
C ASP A 73 -7.69 11.87 -7.02
N ARG A 74 -7.82 12.46 -5.82
CA ARG A 74 -8.12 11.78 -4.55
C ARG A 74 -9.51 11.95 -3.97
N SER A 75 -10.46 12.40 -4.78
CA SER A 75 -11.88 12.28 -4.45
C SER A 75 -12.44 11.08 -5.20
N THR A 76 -13.27 10.30 -4.52
CA THR A 76 -14.12 9.33 -5.20
C THR A 76 -15.54 9.88 -5.34
N GLY A 77 -16.31 9.34 -6.29
CA GLY A 77 -17.73 9.70 -6.39
C GLY A 77 -18.47 9.32 -5.10
N VAL A 78 -19.61 9.97 -4.84
CA VAL A 78 -20.38 9.85 -3.58
C VAL A 78 -20.69 8.39 -3.16
N ASP A 79 -20.70 7.45 -4.13
CA ASP A 79 -21.02 6.03 -3.94
C ASP A 79 -19.84 5.05 -4.12
N ALA A 80 -18.60 5.53 -4.07
CA ALA A 80 -17.46 4.64 -4.31
C ALA A 80 -17.21 3.67 -3.15
N LYS A 81 -17.12 2.38 -3.49
CA LYS A 81 -16.81 1.28 -2.56
C LYS A 81 -15.42 1.39 -1.92
N ILE A 82 -14.48 2.06 -2.59
CA ILE A 82 -13.13 2.35 -2.09
C ILE A 82 -12.98 3.87 -2.06
N LYS A 83 -12.71 4.40 -0.87
CA LYS A 83 -12.49 5.82 -0.59
C LYS A 83 -11.00 6.14 -0.69
N LYS A 84 -10.66 7.38 -1.02
CA LYS A 84 -9.27 7.85 -1.17
C LYS A 84 -8.91 8.88 -0.10
N ASP A 85 -7.71 9.46 -0.21
CA ASP A 85 -7.13 10.38 0.78
C ASP A 85 -8.06 11.57 1.13
N CYS A 86 -8.80 12.17 0.18
CA CYS A 86 -9.67 13.32 0.46
C CYS A 86 -11.05 12.95 1.02
N ASP A 87 -11.40 11.66 1.03
CA ASP A 87 -12.70 11.18 1.53
C ASP A 87 -12.66 10.88 3.04
N LEU A 88 -11.47 10.95 3.65
CA LEU A 88 -11.27 10.77 5.09
C LEU A 88 -11.54 12.11 5.82
N ARG A 89 -12.71 12.22 6.45
CA ARG A 89 -13.15 13.44 7.15
C ARG A 89 -12.69 13.52 8.61
N GLU A 90 -12.36 12.39 9.21
CA GLU A 90 -11.95 12.29 10.61
C GLU A 90 -10.69 11.43 10.75
N PRO A 91 -9.78 11.76 11.71
CA PRO A 91 -8.62 10.93 12.01
C PRO A 91 -9.02 9.51 12.44
N ILE A 92 -8.18 8.54 12.09
CA ILE A 92 -8.36 7.17 12.53
C ILE A 92 -7.74 7.04 13.92
N HIS A 93 -8.61 6.91 14.92
CA HIS A 93 -8.23 6.79 16.32
C HIS A 93 -7.90 5.33 16.65
N ILE A 94 -6.62 5.00 16.60
CA ILE A 94 -6.12 3.65 16.85
C ILE A 94 -5.94 3.47 18.36
N GLY A 95 -6.11 2.24 18.84
CA GLY A 95 -5.77 1.89 20.22
C GLY A 95 -4.31 2.18 20.60
N PRO A 96 -3.88 1.77 21.81
CA PRO A 96 -2.57 2.14 22.38
C PRO A 96 -1.35 1.69 21.57
N ASN A 97 -1.54 0.79 20.59
CA ASN A 97 -0.46 0.21 19.77
C ASN A 97 -0.09 1.04 18.53
N VAL A 98 -0.60 2.28 18.39
CA VAL A 98 -0.30 3.15 17.23
C VAL A 98 1.20 3.38 17.03
N SER A 99 1.99 3.46 18.12
CA SER A 99 3.45 3.63 18.03
C SER A 99 4.12 2.44 17.33
N HIS A 100 3.75 1.21 17.70
CA HIS A 100 4.31 0.01 17.09
C HIS A 100 3.89 -0.12 15.62
N LEU A 101 2.64 0.24 15.30
CA LEU A 101 2.16 0.26 13.92
C LEU A 101 2.98 1.26 13.10
N TRP A 102 3.24 2.43 13.67
CA TRP A 102 4.02 3.48 13.03
C TRP A 102 5.47 3.06 12.75
N ASP A 103 6.12 2.43 13.73
CA ASP A 103 7.47 1.92 13.56
C ASP A 103 7.55 0.88 12.43
N GLN A 104 6.56 -0.01 12.35
CA GLN A 104 6.50 -1.00 11.27
C GLN A 104 6.25 -0.36 9.90
N ILE A 105 5.36 0.63 9.79
CA ILE A 105 5.13 1.38 8.54
C ILE A 105 6.45 2.00 8.06
N ARG A 106 7.24 2.60 8.96
CA ARG A 106 8.53 3.19 8.61
C ARG A 106 9.52 2.14 8.12
N LEU A 107 9.62 0.99 8.80
CA LEU A 107 10.50 -0.11 8.37
C LEU A 107 10.10 -0.65 7.00
N ASP A 108 8.82 -0.86 6.76
CA ASP A 108 8.31 -1.39 5.48
C ASP A 108 8.54 -0.40 4.34
N THR A 109 8.24 0.88 4.57
CA THR A 109 8.43 1.93 3.56
C THR A 109 9.90 2.21 3.26
N GLN A 110 10.79 2.02 4.24
CA GLN A 110 12.24 2.07 4.03
C GLN A 110 12.71 0.98 3.07
N LEU A 111 12.25 -0.27 3.24
CA LEU A 111 12.55 -1.37 2.30
C LEU A 111 12.12 -1.02 0.88
N LEU A 112 10.91 -0.47 0.73
CA LEU A 112 10.37 -0.08 -0.58
C LEU A 112 11.23 1.02 -1.20
N CYS A 113 11.62 2.01 -0.40
CA CYS A 113 12.50 3.09 -0.83
C CYS A 113 13.86 2.57 -1.30
N ASP A 114 14.52 1.71 -0.53
CA ASP A 114 15.82 1.09 -0.84
C ASP A 114 15.76 0.16 -2.06
N SER A 115 14.55 -0.26 -2.44
CA SER A 115 14.26 -1.07 -3.61
C SER A 115 13.78 -0.24 -4.80
N ASN A 116 13.83 1.10 -4.69
CA ASN A 116 13.34 2.05 -5.69
C ASN A 116 11.86 1.84 -6.05
N ILE A 117 11.03 1.39 -5.10
CA ILE A 117 9.60 1.19 -5.30
C ILE A 117 8.88 2.47 -4.89
N VAL A 118 7.95 2.92 -5.74
CA VAL A 118 7.11 4.09 -5.53
C VAL A 118 5.65 3.75 -5.78
N ASP A 119 4.75 4.71 -5.57
CA ASP A 119 3.31 4.58 -5.87
C ASP A 119 2.54 3.48 -5.12
N TYR A 120 3.14 2.96 -4.04
CA TYR A 120 2.47 2.06 -3.09
C TYR A 120 1.43 2.79 -2.22
N SER A 121 0.40 2.06 -1.77
CA SER A 121 -0.63 2.59 -0.87
C SER A 121 -0.65 1.87 0.46
N LEU A 122 -1.10 2.56 1.51
CA LEU A 122 -1.67 1.94 2.69
C LEU A 122 -3.16 1.70 2.46
N LEU A 123 -3.54 0.43 2.38
CA LEU A 123 -4.93 0.00 2.34
C LEU A 123 -5.42 -0.17 3.78
N ILE A 124 -6.55 0.46 4.09
CA ILE A 124 -7.20 0.36 5.41
C ILE A 124 -8.63 -0.14 5.21
N GLY A 125 -8.99 -1.25 5.86
CA GLY A 125 -10.36 -1.73 5.94
C GLY A 125 -10.96 -1.45 7.30
N LEU A 126 -12.20 -0.94 7.35
CA LEU A 126 -12.97 -0.76 8.57
C LEU A 126 -14.08 -1.81 8.60
N CYS A 127 -14.09 -2.63 9.64
CA CYS A 127 -15.08 -3.67 9.89
C CYS A 127 -15.79 -3.40 11.21
N HIS A 128 -17.07 -3.75 11.31
CA HIS A 128 -17.73 -3.83 12.61
C HIS A 128 -17.27 -5.12 13.32
N ILE A 129 -16.99 -5.00 14.61
CA ILE A 129 -16.65 -6.14 15.47
C ILE A 129 -17.93 -6.61 16.15
N SER A 130 -18.19 -7.92 16.16
CA SER A 130 -19.14 -8.55 17.08
C SER A 130 -18.41 -9.04 18.33
N GLU A 131 -19.08 -9.05 19.48
CA GLU A 131 -18.50 -9.42 20.78
C GLU A 131 -17.89 -10.84 20.80
N ASP A 132 -18.37 -11.73 19.92
CA ASP A 132 -17.95 -13.13 19.83
C ASP A 132 -16.83 -13.40 18.80
N GLU A 133 -16.33 -12.39 18.08
CA GLU A 133 -15.32 -12.61 17.04
C GLU A 133 -13.88 -12.63 17.60
N ASP A 134 -13.21 -13.77 17.45
CA ASP A 134 -11.79 -13.93 17.77
C ASP A 134 -10.90 -13.15 16.77
N ILE A 135 -10.49 -11.95 17.18
CA ILE A 135 -9.57 -11.12 16.39
C ILE A 135 -8.14 -11.64 16.54
N PRO A 136 -7.45 -11.99 15.43
CA PRO A 136 -6.06 -12.43 15.51
C PRO A 136 -5.16 -11.34 16.08
N VAL A 137 -4.33 -11.68 17.08
CA VAL A 137 -3.34 -10.76 17.64
C VAL A 137 -2.19 -10.58 16.65
N ARG A 138 -2.36 -9.65 15.70
CA ARG A 138 -1.33 -9.22 14.74
C ARG A 138 -1.37 -7.71 14.60
N LEU A 139 -0.24 -7.09 14.32
CA LEU A 139 -0.10 -5.64 14.22
C LEU A 139 -1.01 -5.01 13.14
N ARG A 140 -1.33 -5.77 12.08
CA ARG A 140 -2.26 -5.30 11.04
C ARG A 140 -3.71 -5.20 11.47
N TYR A 141 -4.11 -5.86 12.57
CA TYR A 141 -5.44 -5.81 13.14
C TYR A 141 -5.40 -4.89 14.36
N GLN A 142 -6.04 -3.74 14.27
CA GLN A 142 -6.13 -2.80 15.38
C GLN A 142 -7.59 -2.55 15.73
N VAL A 143 -7.91 -2.67 17.00
CA VAL A 143 -9.23 -2.33 17.52
C VAL A 143 -9.27 -0.82 17.81
N GLY A 144 -10.36 -0.19 17.40
CA GLY A 144 -10.64 1.21 17.71
C GLY A 144 -10.81 1.44 19.21
N ARG A 145 -10.68 2.70 19.65
CA ARG A 145 -10.81 3.07 21.08
C ARG A 145 -12.18 2.68 21.68
N ASP A 146 -13.21 2.62 20.85
CA ASP A 146 -14.59 2.29 21.23
C ASP A 146 -14.89 0.79 21.20
N ASN A 147 -13.91 -0.05 20.85
CA ASN A 147 -14.05 -1.49 20.64
C ASN A 147 -15.16 -1.90 19.64
N SER A 148 -15.66 -0.97 18.82
CA SER A 148 -16.75 -1.24 17.88
C SER A 148 -16.25 -1.48 16.45
N ILE A 149 -15.06 -0.95 16.14
CA ILE A 149 -14.47 -1.00 14.80
C ILE A 149 -13.12 -1.73 14.84
N LEU A 150 -12.95 -2.66 13.90
CA LEU A 150 -11.67 -3.28 13.55
C LEU A 150 -11.08 -2.57 12.34
N TYR A 151 -9.86 -2.08 12.51
CA TYR A 151 -9.02 -1.54 11.44
C TYR A 151 -8.06 -2.61 10.95
N ILE A 152 -8.06 -2.85 9.64
CA ILE A 152 -7.17 -3.79 8.96
C ILE A 152 -6.21 -3.00 8.07
N PHE A 153 -4.91 -3.07 8.34
CA PHE A 153 -3.88 -2.33 7.61
C PHE A 153 -3.06 -3.23 6.69
N GLY A 154 -2.73 -2.74 5.50
CA GLY A 154 -1.77 -3.41 4.62
C GLY A 154 -1.19 -2.50 3.55
N ILE A 155 0.11 -2.65 3.28
CA ILE A 155 0.77 -1.92 2.19
C ILE A 155 0.62 -2.72 0.90
N ILE A 156 0.05 -2.10 -0.12
CA ILE A 156 -0.27 -2.69 -1.43
C ILE A 156 0.50 -2.02 -2.58
N ASP A 157 0.42 -2.62 -3.77
CA ASP A 157 1.03 -2.12 -5.02
C ASP A 157 2.55 -1.90 -4.97
N MET A 158 3.27 -2.71 -4.19
CA MET A 158 4.72 -2.68 -4.03
C MET A 158 5.55 -3.24 -5.20
N LEU A 159 5.03 -3.29 -6.44
CA LEU A 159 5.76 -3.82 -7.61
C LEU A 159 6.12 -2.74 -8.64
N GLN A 160 5.77 -1.48 -8.38
CA GLN A 160 6.02 -0.36 -9.27
C GLN A 160 7.43 0.21 -9.02
N SER A 161 8.40 -0.25 -9.82
CA SER A 161 9.79 0.19 -9.74
C SER A 161 10.00 1.52 -10.48
N TYR A 162 10.66 2.47 -9.80
CA TYR A 162 11.04 3.79 -10.29
C TYR A 162 12.03 3.75 -11.46
N ASN A 163 12.84 2.68 -11.57
CA ASN A 163 13.89 2.58 -12.61
C ASN A 163 13.33 2.50 -14.04
N LEU A 164 12.05 2.16 -14.22
CA LEU A 164 11.39 2.12 -15.52
C LEU A 164 11.07 3.52 -16.07
N PHE A 165 11.19 4.58 -15.26
CA PHE A 165 10.88 5.96 -15.66
C PHE A 165 12.03 6.73 -16.32
N LYS A 166 13.17 6.09 -16.62
CA LYS A 166 14.29 6.77 -17.30
C LYS A 166 14.21 6.84 -18.83
N LYS A 167 13.14 6.38 -19.50
CA LYS A 167 13.08 6.43 -20.97
C LYS A 167 11.90 7.15 -21.63
N SER A 168 10.86 7.60 -20.92
CA SER A 168 9.72 8.21 -21.61
C SER A 168 9.00 9.40 -20.96
N GLU A 169 9.08 9.63 -19.64
CA GLU A 169 8.19 10.65 -19.04
C GLU A 169 8.85 11.96 -18.58
N HIS A 170 10.18 12.04 -18.47
CA HIS A 170 10.83 13.24 -17.94
C HIS A 170 10.86 14.43 -18.94
N CYS A 171 10.68 14.18 -20.24
CA CYS A 171 10.69 15.24 -21.26
C CYS A 171 9.28 15.81 -21.56
N TRP A 172 8.24 14.96 -21.50
CA TRP A 172 6.89 15.36 -21.90
C TRP A 172 6.12 16.08 -20.78
N LYS A 173 6.08 15.52 -19.57
CA LYS A 173 5.23 16.07 -18.49
C LYS A 173 5.80 17.34 -17.84
N SER A 174 7.13 17.54 -17.89
CA SER A 174 7.79 18.75 -17.39
C SER A 174 7.48 20.00 -18.24
N THR A 175 7.24 19.83 -19.53
CA THR A 175 7.16 20.95 -20.49
C THR A 175 5.72 21.40 -20.73
N VAL A 176 4.73 20.54 -20.50
CA VAL A 176 3.34 20.77 -20.92
C VAL A 176 2.39 21.25 -19.80
N LEU A 177 2.66 20.95 -18.52
CA LEU A 177 1.60 20.99 -17.50
C LEU A 177 1.65 22.07 -16.41
N CYS A 178 2.70 22.90 -16.31
CA CYS A 178 2.76 24.06 -15.38
C CYS A 178 1.98 23.87 -14.05
N LYS A 179 2.21 22.76 -13.33
CA LYS A 179 1.59 22.44 -12.04
C LYS A 179 2.66 22.04 -11.03
N ASP A 180 2.39 22.36 -9.76
CA ASP A 180 3.34 22.23 -8.65
C ASP A 180 4.03 20.87 -8.58
N LYS A 181 5.36 20.93 -8.53
CA LYS A 181 6.27 19.78 -8.60
C LYS A 181 6.11 18.78 -7.45
N ASP A 182 5.47 19.20 -6.35
CA ASP A 182 5.30 18.39 -5.14
C ASP A 182 4.02 17.53 -5.12
N GLY A 183 3.07 17.81 -6.03
CA GLY A 183 1.79 17.08 -6.13
C GLY A 183 1.80 15.86 -7.05
N ILE A 184 2.88 15.66 -7.82
CA ILE A 184 2.96 14.64 -8.86
C ILE A 184 3.39 13.29 -8.24
N SER A 185 2.87 12.16 -8.76
CA SER A 185 3.21 10.80 -8.30
C SER A 185 4.69 10.44 -8.52
N ILE A 186 5.29 11.00 -9.57
CA ILE A 186 6.64 10.68 -10.06
C ILE A 186 7.66 11.53 -9.31
N VAL A 187 7.97 11.13 -8.09
CA VAL A 187 9.01 11.74 -7.26
C VAL A 187 10.03 10.68 -6.89
N HIS A 188 11.29 11.08 -6.70
CA HIS A 188 12.36 10.20 -6.22
C HIS A 188 11.89 9.37 -5.00
N PRO A 189 12.23 8.07 -4.90
CA PRO A 189 11.76 7.17 -3.82
C PRO A 189 11.85 7.77 -2.41
N ASN A 190 12.99 8.37 -2.05
CA ASN A 190 13.16 9.07 -0.76
C ASN A 190 12.11 10.15 -0.49
N LYS A 191 11.80 10.98 -1.50
CA LYS A 191 10.79 12.04 -1.37
C LYS A 191 9.38 11.46 -1.30
N TYR A 192 9.11 10.41 -2.07
CA TYR A 192 7.83 9.69 -2.02
C TYR A 192 7.59 9.12 -0.62
N MET A 193 8.58 8.39 -0.08
CA MET A 193 8.53 7.80 1.27
C MET A 193 8.29 8.87 2.35
N ALA A 194 9.04 9.98 2.30
CA ALA A 194 8.88 11.06 3.27
C ALA A 194 7.47 11.67 3.23
N ARG A 195 6.93 11.91 2.02
CA ARG A 195 5.56 12.40 1.84
C ARG A 195 4.53 11.41 2.38
N PHE A 196 4.65 10.14 2.02
CA PHE A 196 3.78 9.07 2.48
C PHE A 196 3.78 9.00 4.01
N CYS A 197 4.96 8.96 4.63
CA CYS A 197 5.07 8.90 6.08
C CYS A 197 4.45 10.14 6.75
N ASN A 198 4.77 11.35 6.27
CA ASN A 198 4.21 12.58 6.84
C ASN A 198 2.67 12.63 6.73
N HIS A 199 2.10 12.03 5.70
CA HIS A 199 0.65 11.95 5.53
C HIS A 199 0.04 10.93 6.50
N MET A 200 0.60 9.73 6.59
CA MET A 200 0.11 8.68 7.49
C MET A 200 0.20 9.11 8.97
N ASN A 201 1.27 9.81 9.37
CA ASN A 201 1.41 10.33 10.73
C ASN A 201 0.36 11.39 11.10
N LYS A 202 -0.25 12.07 10.11
CA LYS A 202 -1.35 13.01 10.36
C LYS A 202 -2.69 12.30 10.51
N ILE A 203 -2.87 11.17 9.82
CA ILE A 203 -4.12 10.42 9.73
C ILE A 203 -4.28 9.45 10.91
N LEU A 204 -3.20 8.77 11.29
CA LEU A 204 -3.19 7.76 12.34
C LEU A 204 -2.89 8.47 13.68
N GLN A 205 -3.90 8.59 14.55
CA GLN A 205 -3.80 9.26 15.87
C GLN A 205 -4.20 8.32 17.01
#